data_AF-A0AAV2R344-F1
#
_entry.id   AF-A0AAV2R344-F1
#
_cell.length_a   1.000
_cell.length_b   1.000
_cell.length_c   1.000
_cell.angle_alpha   90.00
_cell.angle_beta   90.00
_cell.angle_gamma   90.00
#
_symmetry.space_group_name_H-M   'P 1'
#
loop_
_entity.id
_entity.type
_entity.pdbx_description
1 polymer ?
#
loop_
_entity_poly.entity_id
_entity_poly.type
_entity_poly.pdbx_seq_one_letter_code
_entity_poly.pdbx_strand_id
1 'polypeptide(L)'
;YPDANVPPVTAGLMTFLDIAWPNEAPRRLYMKTLDNTARARQHLTMMTGQRQGASYKGLNFMGVVNKCEPGEDLVIARYGGARAAPLLRDVTVNDIVIHEGKAGLVGDVSWTDGDHHDDDPINNALYESVLRERTSTGFARVTSGLEILQDVAKSDQRSQIKIVDCGVILNWR
;
A
#
# COMPACT_ATOMS: atom_id res chain seq x y z
N TYR A 1 -7.56 -16.53 -18.46
CA TYR A 1 -6.21 -16.27 -18.99
C TYR A 1 -5.44 -15.52 -17.92
N PRO A 2 -4.34 -16.05 -17.37
CA PRO A 2 -3.45 -15.22 -16.56
C PRO A 2 -3.02 -14.03 -17.42
N ASP A 3 -3.02 -12.84 -16.86
CA ASP A 3 -2.55 -11.64 -17.56
C ASP A 3 -1.06 -11.83 -17.90
N ALA A 4 -0.78 -12.30 -19.12
CA ALA A 4 0.55 -12.73 -19.59
C ALA A 4 1.61 -11.61 -19.61
N ASN A 5 1.26 -10.40 -19.16
CA ASN A 5 2.10 -9.20 -19.17
C ASN A 5 2.42 -8.67 -17.76
N VAL A 6 2.04 -9.37 -16.68
CA VAL A 6 2.47 -8.96 -15.33
C VAL A 6 3.81 -9.65 -15.03
N PRO A 7 4.91 -8.89 -14.88
CA PRO A 7 6.21 -9.50 -14.59
C PRO A 7 6.16 -10.28 -13.27
N PRO A 8 6.88 -11.41 -13.16
CA PRO A 8 7.00 -12.14 -11.92
C PRO A 8 7.60 -11.24 -10.83
N VAL A 9 6.99 -11.24 -9.65
CA VAL A 9 7.51 -10.47 -8.52
C VAL A 9 8.57 -11.28 -7.85
N THR A 10 9.77 -10.73 -7.74
CA THR A 10 10.81 -11.35 -6.93
C THR A 10 10.69 -10.80 -5.51
N ALA A 11 10.63 -11.69 -4.51
CA ALA A 11 10.75 -11.28 -3.13
C ALA A 11 12.00 -10.41 -2.95
N GLY A 12 11.86 -9.33 -2.19
CA GLY A 12 12.93 -8.38 -1.98
C GLY A 12 13.13 -7.32 -3.07
N LEU A 13 12.22 -7.21 -4.04
CA LEU A 13 12.17 -6.05 -4.92
C LEU A 13 11.94 -4.77 -4.10
N MET A 14 12.67 -3.71 -4.47
CA MET A 14 12.62 -2.41 -3.80
C MET A 14 11.70 -1.46 -4.56
N THR A 15 10.92 -0.69 -3.83
CA THR A 15 10.00 0.32 -4.37
C THR A 15 10.09 1.61 -3.55
N PHE A 16 9.63 2.73 -4.09
CA PHE A 16 9.67 4.03 -3.40
C PHE A 16 8.37 4.83 -3.57
N LEU A 17 8.06 5.66 -2.57
CA LEU A 17 7.05 6.71 -2.66
C LEU A 17 7.68 8.06 -2.33
N ASP A 18 7.41 9.05 -3.17
CA ASP A 18 7.68 10.46 -2.87
C ASP A 18 6.40 11.11 -2.34
N ILE A 19 6.47 11.60 -1.11
CA ILE A 19 5.36 12.20 -0.39
C ILE A 19 5.64 13.69 -0.20
N ALA A 20 4.68 14.53 -0.57
CA ALA A 20 4.80 15.98 -0.41
C ALA A 20 3.66 16.55 0.44
N TRP A 21 4.03 17.45 1.35
CA TRP A 21 3.11 18.35 2.03
C TRP A 21 2.87 19.58 1.15
N PRO A 22 1.78 20.33 1.39
CA PRO A 22 1.55 21.59 0.70
C PRO A 22 2.75 22.54 0.87
N ASN A 23 3.33 22.96 -0.25
CA ASN A 23 4.47 23.90 -0.30
C ASN A 23 5.79 23.38 0.29
N GLU A 24 5.92 22.08 0.53
CA GLU A 24 7.17 21.47 0.98
C GLU A 24 7.82 20.63 -0.11
N ALA A 25 9.14 20.43 0.01
CA ALA A 25 9.87 19.52 -0.85
C ALA A 25 9.40 18.07 -0.61
N PRO A 26 9.28 17.23 -1.66
CA PRO A 26 8.94 15.83 -1.48
C PRO A 26 9.97 15.08 -0.65
N ARG A 27 9.50 14.17 0.20
CA ARG A 27 10.31 13.24 1.00
C ARG A 27 10.09 11.82 0.52
N ARG A 28 11.14 11.00 0.50
CA ARG A 28 11.10 9.65 -0.07
C ARG A 28 11.16 8.57 1.00
N LEU A 29 10.26 7.60 0.91
CA LEU A 29 10.37 6.34 1.65
C LEU A 29 10.65 5.18 0.70
N TYR A 30 11.19 4.11 1.26
CA TYR A 30 11.54 2.89 0.54
C TYR A 30 10.86 1.68 1.16
N MET A 31 10.28 0.85 0.31
CA MET A 31 9.63 -0.40 0.68
C MET A 31 10.32 -1.58 0.01
N LYS A 32 10.23 -2.73 0.66
CA LYS A 32 10.70 -4.01 0.16
C LYS A 32 9.54 -4.98 0.11
N THR A 33 9.30 -5.58 -1.05
CA THR A 33 8.30 -6.65 -1.20
C THR A 33 8.71 -7.87 -0.38
N LEU A 34 7.75 -8.46 0.34
CA LEU A 34 7.99 -9.61 1.22
C LEU A 34 7.91 -10.92 0.45
N ASP A 35 6.89 -11.09 -0.40
CA ASP A 35 6.57 -12.34 -1.08
C ASP A 35 6.10 -12.13 -2.52
N ASN A 36 6.14 -13.19 -3.32
CA ASN A 36 5.58 -13.20 -4.68
C ASN A 36 4.09 -13.59 -4.66
N THR A 37 3.24 -12.69 -4.19
CA THR A 37 1.78 -12.88 -4.13
C THR A 37 1.09 -12.08 -5.25
N ALA A 38 -0.18 -12.42 -5.54
CA ALA A 38 -1.00 -11.60 -6.44
C ALA A 38 -1.15 -10.15 -5.92
N ARG A 39 -1.24 -9.98 -4.61
CA ARG A 39 -1.29 -8.65 -3.97
C ARG A 39 0.01 -7.87 -4.16
N ALA A 40 1.16 -8.54 -4.04
CA ALA A 40 2.45 -7.93 -4.37
C ALA A 40 2.52 -7.50 -5.85
N ARG A 41 2.03 -8.33 -6.78
CA ARG A 41 1.90 -7.96 -8.21
C ARG A 41 1.03 -6.73 -8.42
N GLN A 42 -0.12 -6.66 -7.74
CA GLN A 42 -1.02 -5.51 -7.80
C GLN A 42 -0.36 -4.25 -7.27
N HIS A 43 0.33 -4.33 -6.13
CA HIS A 43 1.10 -3.24 -5.58
C HIS A 43 2.14 -2.73 -6.59
N LEU A 44 2.94 -3.62 -7.21
CA LEU A 44 3.91 -3.19 -8.22
C LEU A 44 3.27 -2.59 -9.47
N THR A 45 2.12 -3.10 -9.87
CA THR A 45 1.34 -2.52 -10.98
C THR A 45 0.99 -1.07 -10.68
N MET A 46 0.57 -0.77 -9.44
CA MET A 46 0.31 0.58 -8.96
C MET A 46 1.57 1.44 -8.79
N MET A 47 2.70 0.85 -8.39
CA MET A 47 3.97 1.58 -8.31
C MET A 47 4.46 2.04 -9.68
N THR A 48 4.22 1.24 -10.72
CA THR A 48 4.76 1.51 -12.08
C THR A 48 3.80 2.25 -13.00
N GLY A 49 2.49 2.28 -12.70
CA GLY A 49 1.50 2.88 -13.61
C GLY A 49 1.24 2.06 -14.88
N GLN A 50 1.82 0.87 -15.01
CA GLN A 50 1.87 0.14 -16.29
C GLN A 50 0.50 -0.31 -16.81
N ARG A 51 -0.51 -0.44 -15.95
CA ARG A 51 -1.85 -0.90 -16.34
C ARG A 51 -2.84 0.24 -16.27
N GLN A 52 -3.32 0.69 -17.44
CA GLN A 52 -4.36 1.72 -17.58
C GLN A 52 -4.05 3.05 -16.88
N GLY A 53 -2.76 3.35 -16.62
CA GLY A 53 -2.35 4.52 -15.85
C GLY A 53 -2.65 4.43 -14.35
N ALA A 54 -3.04 3.26 -13.85
CA ALA A 54 -3.35 3.06 -12.45
C ALA A 54 -2.09 3.20 -11.60
N SER A 55 -2.05 4.22 -10.74
CA SER A 55 -0.87 4.56 -9.97
C SER A 55 -1.20 5.07 -8.57
N TYR A 56 -0.27 4.88 -7.64
CA TYR A 56 -0.32 5.59 -6.35
C TYR A 56 -0.03 7.08 -6.50
N LYS A 57 0.65 7.48 -7.59
CA LYS A 57 0.88 8.89 -7.90
C LYS A 57 -0.43 9.66 -7.99
N GLY A 58 -0.50 10.78 -7.28
CA GLY A 58 -1.67 11.65 -7.20
C GLY A 58 -2.67 11.27 -6.11
N LEU A 59 -2.47 10.14 -5.41
CA LEU A 59 -3.33 9.76 -4.28
C LEU A 59 -2.97 10.56 -3.03
N ASN A 60 -4.00 10.87 -2.23
CA ASN A 60 -3.86 11.53 -0.95
C ASN A 60 -3.98 10.53 0.20
N PHE A 61 -3.57 10.94 1.40
CA PHE A 61 -3.82 10.17 2.61
C PHE A 61 -5.23 10.46 3.14
N MET A 62 -6.02 9.41 3.41
CA MET A 62 -7.43 9.54 3.80
C MET A 62 -7.61 9.70 5.30
N GLY A 63 -6.85 8.94 6.09
CA GLY A 63 -7.10 8.87 7.52
C GLY A 63 -6.13 7.99 8.27
N VAL A 64 -6.33 7.93 9.57
CA VAL A 64 -5.55 7.15 10.51
C VAL A 64 -6.55 6.35 11.34
N VAL A 65 -6.42 5.03 11.33
CA VAL A 65 -7.21 4.12 12.17
C VAL A 65 -6.43 3.86 13.45
N ASN A 66 -7.12 3.80 14.60
CA ASN A 66 -6.51 3.65 15.92
C ASN A 66 -5.48 4.76 16.20
N LYS A 67 -5.83 6.02 15.87
CA LYS A 67 -4.93 7.17 16.09
C LYS A 67 -4.55 7.26 17.57
N CYS A 68 -3.25 7.42 17.86
CA CYS A 68 -2.66 7.47 19.19
C CYS A 68 -2.73 6.16 20.00
N GLU A 69 -3.11 5.04 19.38
CA GLU A 69 -3.15 3.72 20.02
C GLU A 69 -2.06 2.81 19.45
N PRO A 70 -1.61 1.78 20.20
CA PRO A 70 -0.81 0.70 19.63
C PRO A 70 -1.55 0.07 18.43
N GLY A 71 -0.86 -0.01 17.30
CA GLY A 71 -1.43 -0.52 16.06
C GLY A 71 -2.17 0.50 15.22
N GLU A 72 -1.76 1.76 15.30
CA GLU A 72 -2.15 2.83 14.38
C GLU A 72 -1.88 2.43 12.93
N ASP A 73 -2.88 2.54 12.07
CA ASP A 73 -2.75 2.26 10.64
C ASP A 73 -3.06 3.52 9.80
N LEU A 74 -2.13 3.90 8.93
CA LEU A 74 -2.29 5.01 8.00
C LEU A 74 -2.95 4.53 6.71
N VAL A 75 -4.02 5.20 6.29
CA VAL A 75 -4.84 4.81 5.12
C VAL A 75 -4.56 5.72 3.92
N ILE A 76 -4.14 5.15 2.81
CA ILE A 76 -4.01 5.86 1.52
C ILE A 76 -5.33 5.74 0.74
N ALA A 77 -5.64 6.78 -0.06
CA ALA A 77 -6.84 6.83 -0.88
C ALA A 77 -7.01 5.61 -1.80
N ARG A 78 -8.27 5.22 -2.00
CA ARG A 78 -8.65 4.10 -2.88
C ARG A 78 -8.52 4.52 -4.34
N TYR A 79 -7.68 3.84 -5.10
CA TYR A 79 -7.68 3.98 -6.55
C TYR A 79 -9.00 3.45 -7.14
N GLY A 80 -9.74 4.28 -7.88
CA GLY A 80 -11.05 3.91 -8.46
C GLY A 80 -12.27 4.19 -7.57
N GLY A 81 -12.10 4.86 -6.43
CA GLY A 81 -13.19 5.29 -5.56
C GLY A 81 -13.68 4.24 -4.57
N ALA A 82 -14.91 4.41 -4.06
CA ALA A 82 -15.44 3.63 -2.94
C ALA A 82 -15.58 2.11 -3.22
N ARG A 83 -15.70 1.71 -4.49
CA ARG A 83 -15.83 0.32 -4.95
C ARG A 83 -14.65 -0.08 -5.84
N ALA A 84 -13.45 0.21 -5.36
CA ALA A 84 -12.22 -0.12 -6.07
C ALA A 84 -12.08 -1.64 -6.22
N ALA A 85 -12.40 -2.17 -7.40
CA ALA A 85 -12.10 -3.55 -7.73
C ALA A 85 -10.57 -3.77 -7.79
N PRO A 86 -10.08 -5.00 -7.50
CA PRO A 86 -8.69 -5.33 -7.75
C PRO A 86 -8.36 -5.09 -9.24
N LEU A 87 -7.16 -4.56 -9.49
CA LEU A 87 -6.67 -4.30 -10.84
C LEU A 87 -6.33 -5.57 -11.58
N LEU A 88 -5.90 -6.60 -10.85
CA LEU A 88 -5.56 -7.90 -11.40
C LEU A 88 -6.67 -8.90 -11.05
N ARG A 89 -7.11 -9.67 -12.04
CA ARG A 89 -8.22 -10.64 -11.89
C ARG A 89 -7.86 -11.86 -11.05
N ASP A 90 -6.57 -12.11 -10.87
CA ASP A 90 -6.02 -13.23 -10.11
C ASP A 90 -5.77 -12.89 -8.63
N VAL A 91 -6.08 -11.66 -8.20
CA VAL A 91 -5.99 -11.28 -6.79
C VAL A 91 -7.22 -11.79 -6.06
N THR A 92 -7.03 -12.84 -5.24
CA THR A 92 -8.10 -13.49 -4.48
C THR A 92 -7.85 -13.42 -2.98
N VAL A 93 -8.86 -13.78 -2.19
CA VAL A 93 -8.71 -13.94 -0.73
C VAL A 93 -7.69 -15.03 -0.36
N ASN A 94 -7.45 -16.00 -1.25
CA ASN A 94 -6.47 -17.06 -1.02
C ASN A 94 -5.02 -16.61 -1.17
N ASP A 95 -4.78 -15.41 -1.73
CA ASP A 95 -3.44 -14.80 -1.86
C ASP A 95 -3.01 -14.03 -0.60
N ILE A 96 -3.77 -14.14 0.49
CA ILE A 96 -3.44 -13.54 1.77
C ILE A 96 -2.27 -14.29 2.40
N VAL A 97 -1.15 -13.58 2.57
CA VAL A 97 -0.02 -14.02 3.39
C VAL A 97 -0.02 -13.23 4.69
N ILE A 98 0.06 -13.96 5.79
CA ILE A 98 0.06 -13.41 7.14
C ILE A 98 1.50 -13.13 7.56
N HIS A 99 1.76 -11.89 7.95
CA HIS A 99 3.03 -11.48 8.54
C HIS A 99 2.82 -11.02 9.98
N GLU A 100 3.88 -11.10 10.78
CA GLU A 100 3.97 -10.36 12.03
C GLU A 100 3.73 -8.87 11.75
N GLY A 101 2.69 -8.31 12.37
CA GLY A 101 2.47 -6.87 12.37
C GLY A 101 3.63 -6.24 13.11
N LYS A 102 4.42 -5.48 12.36
CA LYS A 102 5.49 -4.61 12.85
C LYS A 102 5.33 -3.28 12.14
N ALA A 103 5.90 -2.24 12.74
CA ALA A 103 5.97 -0.93 12.13
C ALA A 103 6.48 -1.01 10.67
N GLY A 104 5.81 -0.30 9.77
CA GLY A 104 6.11 -0.27 8.35
C GLY A 104 5.56 -1.45 7.56
N LEU A 105 4.75 -2.35 8.13
CA LEU A 105 4.08 -3.38 7.33
C LEU A 105 3.06 -2.72 6.39
N VAL A 106 3.13 -3.08 5.11
CA VAL A 106 2.26 -2.57 4.04
C VAL A 106 1.36 -3.69 3.55
N GLY A 107 0.05 -3.44 3.59
CA GLY A 107 -0.98 -4.38 3.16
C GLY A 107 -2.23 -3.70 2.64
N ASP A 108 -3.20 -4.50 2.20
CA ASP A 108 -4.55 -4.00 1.90
C ASP A 108 -5.44 -4.17 3.14
N VAL A 109 -6.51 -3.38 3.26
CA VAL A 109 -7.59 -3.71 4.20
C VAL A 109 -8.77 -4.31 3.48
N SER A 110 -9.12 -5.51 3.93
CA SER A 110 -10.47 -6.03 3.83
C SER A 110 -11.33 -5.35 4.90
N TRP A 111 -12.18 -4.41 4.48
CA TRP A 111 -13.32 -4.03 5.31
C TRP A 111 -14.35 -5.14 5.15
N THR A 112 -14.38 -6.08 6.09
CA THR A 112 -15.56 -6.92 6.26
C THR A 112 -16.52 -6.10 7.12
N ASP A 113 -17.38 -5.29 6.50
CA ASP A 113 -18.60 -4.89 7.20
C ASP A 113 -19.34 -6.20 7.53
N GLY A 114 -19.64 -6.39 8.81
CA GLY A 114 -19.77 -7.68 9.49
C GLY A 114 -20.91 -8.62 9.07
N ASP A 115 -21.39 -8.58 7.83
CA ASP A 115 -22.39 -9.51 7.30
C ASP A 115 -22.19 -9.86 5.82
N HIS A 116 -21.12 -9.42 5.16
CA HIS A 116 -20.85 -9.74 3.75
C HIS A 116 -19.60 -10.61 3.62
N HIS A 117 -19.79 -11.88 3.94
CA HIS A 117 -18.86 -12.92 3.54
C HIS A 117 -18.87 -13.06 2.00
N ASP A 118 -17.66 -13.03 1.43
CA ASP A 118 -17.26 -13.56 0.13
C ASP A 118 -17.31 -12.67 -1.13
N ASP A 119 -18.06 -11.56 -1.17
CA ASP A 119 -18.22 -10.80 -2.43
C ASP A 119 -17.68 -9.36 -2.45
N ASP A 120 -17.17 -8.83 -1.34
CA ASP A 120 -16.67 -7.44 -1.34
C ASP A 120 -15.23 -7.35 -1.89
N PRO A 121 -15.00 -6.57 -2.96
CA PRO A 121 -13.71 -6.53 -3.63
C PRO A 121 -12.60 -6.02 -2.70
N ILE A 122 -11.44 -6.66 -2.80
CA ILE A 122 -10.19 -6.23 -2.17
C ILE A 122 -9.96 -4.77 -2.53
N ASN A 123 -10.16 -3.89 -1.54
CA ASN A 123 -9.98 -2.46 -1.72
C ASN A 123 -8.49 -2.14 -1.79
N ASN A 124 -8.07 -1.42 -2.83
CA ASN A 124 -6.71 -0.89 -3.04
C ASN A 124 -6.35 0.23 -2.04
N ALA A 125 -6.71 0.09 -0.78
CA ALA A 125 -6.26 0.98 0.27
C ALA A 125 -5.00 0.37 0.86
N LEU A 126 -3.87 1.03 0.63
CA LEU A 126 -2.64 0.71 1.34
C LEU A 126 -2.83 1.12 2.79
N TYR A 127 -2.52 0.18 3.69
CA TYR A 127 -2.38 0.47 5.10
C TYR A 127 -0.93 0.29 5.45
N GLU A 128 -0.43 1.28 6.15
CA GLU A 128 0.85 1.16 6.80
C GLU A 128 0.65 1.11 8.30
N SER A 129 0.98 -0.04 8.87
CA SER A 129 0.90 -0.20 10.31
C SER A 129 2.10 0.47 10.95
N VAL A 130 1.87 1.50 11.76
CA VAL A 130 2.93 2.24 12.44
C VAL A 130 3.34 1.53 13.74
N LEU A 131 2.44 0.76 14.39
CA LEU A 131 2.68 0.22 15.74
C LEU A 131 1.96 -1.13 16.07
N ARG A 132 1.62 -2.01 15.12
CA ARG A 132 0.96 -3.28 15.49
C ARG A 132 1.92 -4.29 16.14
N GLU A 133 1.38 -5.09 17.07
CA GLU A 133 1.85 -6.42 17.49
C GLU A 133 0.72 -7.45 17.25
N ARG A 134 0.19 -7.51 16.03
CA ARG A 134 -0.79 -8.52 15.62
C ARG A 134 -0.46 -9.00 14.23
N THR A 135 -0.65 -10.30 13.98
CA THR A 135 -0.57 -10.84 12.62
C THR A 135 -1.52 -10.09 11.68
N SER A 136 -1.02 -9.65 10.54
CA SER A 136 -1.80 -8.91 9.55
C SER A 136 -1.43 -9.37 8.13
N THR A 137 -2.31 -9.08 7.18
CA THR A 137 -2.09 -9.40 5.77
C THR A 137 -1.17 -8.34 5.17
N GLY A 138 -0.02 -8.74 4.66
CA GLY A 138 0.94 -7.79 4.11
C GLY A 138 1.65 -8.34 2.88
N PHE A 139 2.21 -7.45 2.07
CA PHE A 139 2.98 -7.84 0.88
C PHE A 139 4.26 -7.01 0.72
N ALA A 140 4.42 -5.92 1.47
CA ALA A 140 5.64 -5.14 1.50
C ALA A 140 5.92 -4.62 2.91
N ARG A 141 7.13 -4.12 3.12
CA ARG A 141 7.53 -3.46 4.37
C ARG A 141 8.39 -2.24 4.10
N VAL A 142 8.14 -1.15 4.79
CA VAL A 142 9.01 0.03 4.79
C VAL A 142 10.35 -0.33 5.42
N THR A 143 11.41 -0.02 4.69
CA THR A 143 12.81 -0.28 5.07
C THR A 143 13.56 1.00 5.39
N SER A 144 13.07 2.16 4.93
CA SER A 144 13.61 3.49 5.21
C SER A 144 12.53 4.55 4.97
N GLY A 145 12.54 5.62 5.77
CA GLY A 145 11.55 6.71 5.69
C GLY A 145 10.27 6.46 6.48
N LEU A 146 10.28 5.57 7.48
CA LEU A 146 9.10 5.29 8.32
C LEU A 146 8.62 6.55 9.07
N GLU A 147 9.56 7.40 9.49
CA GLU A 147 9.29 8.69 10.12
C GLU A 147 8.45 9.61 9.24
N ILE A 148 8.53 9.47 7.91
CA ILE A 148 7.71 10.26 6.97
C ILE A 148 6.23 9.95 7.21
N LEU A 149 5.90 8.68 7.41
CA LEU A 149 4.52 8.22 7.57
C LEU A 149 4.01 8.50 8.97
N GLN A 150 4.89 8.47 9.97
CA GLN A 150 4.58 8.96 11.31
C GLN A 150 4.21 10.45 11.28
N ASP A 151 4.93 11.27 10.51
CA ASP A 151 4.58 12.68 10.34
C ASP A 151 3.28 12.87 9.57
N VAL A 152 3.02 12.06 8.53
CA VAL A 152 1.72 12.06 7.85
C VAL A 152 0.65 11.77 8.89
N ALA A 153 0.79 10.70 9.66
CA ALA A 153 -0.20 10.27 10.63
C ALA A 153 -0.43 11.28 11.77
N LYS A 154 0.55 12.13 12.10
CA LYS A 154 0.40 13.24 13.05
C LYS A 154 -0.26 14.48 12.45
N SER A 155 -0.10 14.72 11.15
CA SER A 155 -0.59 15.94 10.49
C SER A 155 -2.11 16.08 10.58
N ASP A 156 -2.60 17.31 10.76
CA ASP A 156 -4.03 17.63 10.66
C ASP A 156 -4.46 17.92 9.21
N GLN A 157 -3.50 18.13 8.31
CA GLN A 157 -3.72 18.40 6.88
C GLN A 157 -3.49 17.15 6.00
N ARG A 158 -3.69 15.95 6.55
CA ARG A 158 -3.42 14.66 5.87
C ARG A 158 -4.05 14.56 4.48
N SER A 159 -5.28 15.04 4.32
CA SER A 159 -6.00 15.01 3.04
C SER A 159 -5.36 15.87 1.95
N GLN A 160 -4.45 16.77 2.30
CA GLN A 160 -3.67 17.61 1.39
C GLN A 160 -2.28 17.05 1.10
N ILE A 161 -1.81 16.07 1.89
CA ILE A 161 -0.54 15.37 1.67
C ILE A 161 -0.75 14.35 0.55
N LYS A 162 0.17 14.32 -0.41
CA LYS A 162 0.04 13.49 -1.62
C LYS A 162 1.27 12.67 -1.90
N ILE A 163 1.05 11.54 -2.55
CA ILE A 163 2.10 10.81 -3.25
C ILE A 163 2.32 11.52 -4.59
N VAL A 164 3.45 12.22 -4.74
CA VAL A 164 3.76 12.99 -5.96
C VAL A 164 4.54 12.17 -6.98
N ASP A 165 5.19 11.10 -6.55
CA ASP A 165 5.82 10.12 -7.43
C ASP A 165 5.92 8.76 -6.75
N CYS A 166 6.02 7.69 -7.54
CA CYS A 166 6.23 6.34 -7.05
C CYS A 166 6.91 5.50 -8.12
N GLY A 167 7.56 4.42 -7.70
CA GLY A 167 8.20 3.53 -8.67
C GLY A 167 8.87 2.31 -8.08
N VAL A 168 9.42 1.51 -8.97
CA VAL A 168 10.24 0.34 -8.68
C VAL A 168 11.70 0.73 -8.84
N ILE A 169 12.54 0.30 -7.90
CA ILE A 169 13.99 0.48 -7.96
C ILE A 169 14.57 -0.74 -8.65
N LEU A 170 15.13 -0.53 -9.83
CA LEU A 170 15.88 -1.55 -10.54
C LEU A 170 17.27 -1.62 -9.92
N ASN A 171 17.55 -2.71 -9.21
CA ASN A 171 18.92 -3.03 -8.84
C ASN A 171 19.65 -3.51 -10.10
N TRP A 172 20.28 -2.58 -10.81
CA TRP A 172 21.28 -2.93 -11.83
C TRP A 172 22.53 -3.36 -11.08
N ARG A 173 22.88 -4.64 -11.20
CA ARG A 173 24.22 -5.14 -10.87
C ARG A 173 25.06 -5.10 -12.13
#